data_AF-W2SY60-F1
#
_entry.id   AF-W2SY60-F1
#
_cell.length_a   1.000
_cell.length_b   1.000
_cell.length_c   1.000
_cell.angle_alpha   90.00
_cell.angle_beta   90.00
_cell.angle_gamma   90.00
#
_symmetry.space_group_name_H-M   'P 1'
#
loop_
_entity.id
_entity.type
_entity.pdbx_description
1 polymer ?
#
loop_
_entity_poly.entity_id
_entity_poly.type
_entity_poly.pdbx_seq_one_letter_code
_entity_poly.pdbx_strand_id
1 'polypeptide(L)'
;MPFYLVAVLLFSSAFTKEDDDDEPLCKDRLLKSECAWFKQKNYCEGEDLAEFLETRCPKTCDICARLCKDRWRTEFCQIIKDKGNCAVTKATVRTMRANCTKTCGHCDELLQKPPRRRIRPKRRRG
;
A
#
# COMPACT_ATOMS: atom_id res chain seq x y z
N MET A 1 20.76 26.89 45.46
CA MET A 1 20.92 25.67 44.64
C MET A 1 19.86 25.62 43.53
N PRO A 2 19.98 26.38 42.42
CA PRO A 2 18.96 26.44 41.37
C PRO A 2 19.40 25.87 39.99
N PHE A 3 20.54 25.17 39.90
CA PHE A 3 21.10 24.78 38.59
C PHE A 3 20.60 23.43 38.05
N TYR A 4 19.89 22.62 38.84
CA TYR A 4 19.40 21.31 38.38
C TYR A 4 18.11 21.37 37.54
N LEU A 5 17.34 22.45 37.62
CA LEU A 5 16.06 22.57 36.91
C LEU A 5 16.19 22.92 35.43
N VAL A 6 17.33 23.48 34.99
CA VAL A 6 17.52 23.90 33.60
C VAL A 6 17.90 22.72 32.70
N ALA A 7 18.52 21.66 33.25
CA ALA A 7 19.01 20.53 32.46
C ALA A 7 17.89 19.60 31.96
N VAL A 8 16.77 19.51 32.69
CA VAL A 8 15.67 18.58 32.33
C VAL A 8 14.83 19.11 31.16
N LEU A 9 14.75 20.43 30.98
CA LEU A 9 13.95 21.05 29.92
C LEU A 9 14.60 21.02 28.53
N LEU A 10 15.88 20.65 28.42
CA LEU A 10 16.57 20.54 27.12
C LEU A 10 16.52 19.14 26.49
N PHE A 11 16.06 18.11 27.21
CA PHE A 11 15.87 16.76 26.66
C PHE A 11 14.42 16.49 26.20
N SER A 12 13.50 17.45 26.42
CA SER A 12 12.07 17.29 26.15
C SER A 12 11.63 17.73 24.76
N SER A 13 12.54 18.14 23.87
CA SER A 13 12.22 18.20 22.44
C SER A 13 12.20 16.79 21.87
N ALA A 14 11.25 16.01 22.41
CA ALA A 14 10.75 14.77 21.89
C ALA A 14 10.39 15.00 20.43
N PHE A 15 11.19 14.40 19.56
CA PHE A 15 10.75 13.44 18.54
C PHE A 15 9.23 13.40 18.25
N THR A 16 8.62 14.50 17.81
CA THR A 16 7.34 14.46 17.09
C THR A 16 7.68 14.36 15.61
N LYS A 17 7.98 13.15 15.16
CA LYS A 17 7.69 12.82 13.76
C LYS A 17 6.29 12.20 13.78
N GLU A 18 5.33 13.11 13.77
CA GLU A 18 3.92 12.87 13.58
C GLU A 18 3.70 12.18 12.23
N ASP A 19 2.81 11.19 12.28
CA ASP A 19 2.01 10.61 11.22
C ASP A 19 2.77 10.08 10.00
N ASP A 20 3.24 8.83 10.13
CA ASP A 20 3.29 7.90 9.01
C ASP A 20 1.85 7.71 8.51
N ASP A 21 1.33 8.65 7.71
CA ASP A 21 0.11 8.45 6.95
C ASP A 21 0.30 7.15 6.15
N ASP A 22 -0.49 6.12 6.48
CA ASP A 22 -0.75 4.95 5.66
C ASP A 22 -1.36 5.42 4.34
N GLU A 23 -0.53 6.02 3.49
CA GLU A 23 -0.99 6.67 2.28
C GLU A 23 -1.43 5.57 1.30
N PRO A 24 -2.73 5.53 0.93
CA PRO A 24 -3.24 4.49 0.07
C PRO A 24 -2.57 4.57 -1.29
N LEU A 25 -1.96 3.47 -1.72
CA LEU A 25 -1.33 3.26 -3.01
C LEU A 25 -2.30 3.54 -4.18
N CYS A 26 -3.61 3.49 -3.95
CA CYS A 26 -4.63 3.82 -4.95
C CYS A 26 -5.23 5.22 -4.81
N LYS A 27 -4.38 6.24 -4.71
CA LYS A 27 -4.81 7.63 -4.80
C LYS A 27 -3.99 8.34 -5.85
N ASP A 28 -4.67 9.03 -6.76
CA ASP A 28 -3.99 9.93 -7.69
C ASP A 28 -3.36 11.07 -6.90
N ARG A 29 -2.05 11.26 -7.08
CA ARG A 29 -1.23 12.29 -6.44
C ARG A 29 -1.19 13.58 -7.27
N LEU A 30 -1.31 13.47 -8.59
CA LEU A 30 -1.42 14.62 -9.48
C LEU A 30 -2.84 15.16 -9.53
N LEU A 31 -3.01 16.35 -10.11
CA LEU A 31 -4.34 16.89 -10.34
C LEU A 31 -5.12 15.97 -11.30
N LYS A 32 -6.43 15.86 -11.05
CA LYS A 32 -7.32 15.03 -11.88
C LYS A 32 -7.27 15.41 -13.37
N SER A 33 -7.07 16.69 -13.68
CA SER A 33 -6.90 17.19 -15.05
C SER A 33 -5.62 16.67 -15.70
N GLU A 34 -4.51 16.63 -14.98
CA GLU A 34 -3.22 16.14 -15.47
C GLU A 34 -3.29 14.62 -15.73
N CYS A 35 -3.77 13.85 -14.75
CA CYS A 35 -3.96 12.41 -14.93
C CYS A 35 -4.92 12.10 -16.09
N ALA A 36 -5.99 12.87 -16.27
CA ALA A 36 -6.92 12.71 -17.39
C ALA A 36 -6.27 13.02 -18.74
N TRP A 37 -5.41 14.05 -18.79
CA TRP A 37 -4.64 14.37 -19.99
C TRP A 37 -3.68 13.23 -20.37
N PHE A 38 -2.97 12.66 -19.39
CA PHE A 38 -2.11 11.50 -19.62
C PHE A 38 -2.89 10.26 -20.09
N LYS A 39 -4.08 10.02 -19.51
CA LYS A 39 -4.98 8.93 -19.93
C LYS A 39 -5.46 9.12 -21.37
N GLN A 40 -5.89 10.32 -21.75
CA GLN A 40 -6.36 10.61 -23.12
C GLN A 40 -5.27 10.40 -24.18
N LYS A 41 -4.01 10.60 -23.81
CA LYS A 41 -2.85 10.40 -24.68
C LYS A 41 -2.29 8.97 -24.65
N ASN A 42 -2.96 8.03 -23.96
CA ASN A 42 -2.53 6.63 -23.78
C ASN A 42 -1.15 6.46 -23.13
N TYR A 43 -0.67 7.44 -22.36
CA TYR A 43 0.61 7.33 -21.64
C TYR A 43 0.58 6.31 -20.50
N CYS A 44 -0.61 5.91 -20.04
CA CYS A 44 -0.76 4.85 -19.03
C CYS A 44 -0.29 3.46 -19.52
N GLU A 45 -0.18 3.26 -20.83
CA GLU A 45 0.22 1.99 -21.46
C GLU A 45 1.62 2.07 -22.10
N GLY A 46 2.22 3.27 -22.18
CA GLY A 46 3.54 3.47 -22.79
C GLY A 46 4.69 3.19 -21.83
N GLU A 47 5.76 2.55 -22.32
CA GLU A 47 6.91 2.15 -21.49
C GLU A 47 7.65 3.33 -20.83
N ASP A 48 7.68 4.51 -21.47
CA ASP A 48 8.46 5.66 -20.99
C ASP A 48 7.84 6.35 -19.76
N LEU A 49 6.50 6.34 -19.65
CA LEU A 49 5.74 7.09 -18.65
C LEU A 49 4.91 6.21 -17.73
N ALA A 50 4.81 4.91 -18.00
CA ALA A 50 4.06 3.97 -17.17
C ALA A 50 4.55 3.99 -15.72
N GLU A 51 5.85 3.87 -15.46
CA GLU A 51 6.39 3.86 -14.09
C GLU A 51 6.10 5.17 -13.34
N PHE A 52 6.19 6.31 -14.04
CA PHE A 52 5.90 7.62 -13.49
C PHE A 52 4.41 7.75 -13.11
N LEU A 53 3.52 7.35 -14.03
CA LEU A 53 2.08 7.37 -13.81
C LEU A 53 1.62 6.30 -12.83
N GLU A 54 2.39 5.22 -12.65
CA GLU A 54 2.11 4.20 -11.65
C GLU A 54 2.15 4.73 -10.23
N THR A 55 3.12 5.60 -9.96
CA THR A 55 3.23 6.21 -8.63
C THR A 55 2.30 7.42 -8.47
N ARG A 56 2.02 8.14 -9.57
CA ARG A 56 1.35 9.45 -9.52
C ARG A 56 -0.14 9.44 -9.89
N CYS A 57 -0.56 8.58 -10.81
CA CYS A 57 -1.94 8.46 -11.27
C CYS A 57 -2.44 6.99 -11.24
N PRO A 58 -2.23 6.24 -10.14
CA PRO A 58 -2.56 4.81 -10.07
C PRO A 58 -4.04 4.51 -10.29
N LYS A 59 -4.93 5.43 -9.89
CA LYS A 59 -6.38 5.26 -10.03
C LYS A 59 -6.83 5.62 -11.44
N THR A 60 -6.36 6.74 -11.98
CA THR A 60 -6.73 7.17 -13.34
C THR A 60 -6.19 6.23 -14.41
N CYS A 61 -4.98 5.71 -14.26
CA CYS A 61 -4.40 4.72 -15.18
C CYS A 61 -4.85 3.27 -14.91
N ASP A 62 -5.90 3.09 -14.10
CA ASP A 62 -6.53 1.80 -13.79
C ASP A 62 -5.57 0.73 -13.25
N ILE A 63 -4.45 1.15 -12.66
CA ILE A 63 -3.43 0.24 -12.10
C ILE A 63 -3.99 -0.44 -10.86
N CYS A 64 -4.73 0.29 -10.02
CA CYS A 64 -5.39 -0.32 -8.88
C CYS A 64 -6.42 -1.36 -9.28
N ALA A 65 -7.15 -1.12 -10.38
CA ALA A 65 -8.11 -2.09 -10.90
C ALA A 65 -7.41 -3.34 -11.43
N ARG A 66 -6.20 -3.18 -12.01
CA ARG A 66 -5.34 -4.31 -12.40
C ARG A 66 -4.81 -5.10 -11.22
N LEU A 67 -4.53 -4.45 -10.08
CA LEU A 67 -4.05 -5.10 -8.85
C LEU A 67 -5.20 -5.76 -8.07
N CYS A 68 -6.36 -5.12 -8.00
CA CYS A 68 -7.57 -5.60 -7.33
C CYS A 68 -8.41 -6.48 -8.27
N LYS A 69 -7.85 -7.62 -8.68
CA LYS A 69 -8.56 -8.62 -9.47
C LYS A 69 -8.35 -10.02 -8.92
N ASP A 70 -9.35 -10.87 -9.11
CA ASP A 70 -9.21 -12.29 -8.80
C ASP A 70 -8.36 -12.95 -9.90
N ARG A 71 -7.41 -13.78 -9.46
CA ARG A 71 -6.57 -14.61 -10.33
C ARG A 71 -7.23 -15.94 -10.61
N TRP A 72 -7.95 -16.49 -9.64
CA TRP A 72 -8.76 -17.69 -9.83
C TRP A 72 -10.06 -17.36 -10.55
N ARG A 73 -10.71 -18.40 -11.08
CA ARG A 73 -12.03 -18.27 -11.70
C ARG A 73 -13.00 -17.68 -10.67
N THR A 74 -13.81 -16.73 -11.14
CA THR A 74 -14.77 -16.00 -10.30
C THR A 74 -15.69 -16.93 -9.52
N GLU A 75 -16.16 -18.01 -10.16
CA GLU A 75 -16.99 -19.04 -9.51
C GLU A 75 -16.30 -19.69 -8.31
N PHE A 76 -15.00 -19.98 -8.42
CA PHE A 76 -14.24 -20.61 -7.35
C PHE A 76 -14.03 -19.66 -6.16
N CYS A 77 -13.69 -18.40 -6.45
CA CYS A 77 -13.60 -17.37 -5.43
C CYS A 77 -14.96 -17.12 -4.75
N GLN A 78 -16.06 -17.18 -5.50
CA GLN A 78 -17.41 -17.01 -4.98
C GLN A 78 -17.80 -18.16 -4.05
N ILE A 79 -17.55 -19.41 -4.44
CA ILE A 79 -17.77 -20.59 -3.58
C ILE A 79 -16.98 -20.47 -2.26
N ILE A 80 -15.74 -19.99 -2.32
CA ILE A 80 -14.92 -19.77 -1.12
C ILE A 80 -15.55 -18.69 -0.23
N LYS A 81 -15.99 -17.58 -0.83
CA LYS A 81 -16.65 -16.47 -0.12
C LYS A 81 -17.94 -16.92 0.54
N ASP A 82 -18.79 -17.63 -0.18
CA ASP A 82 -20.09 -18.11 0.31
C ASP A 82 -19.93 -19.11 1.46
N LYS A 83 -18.83 -19.87 1.47
CA LYS A 83 -18.44 -20.75 2.57
C LYS A 83 -17.80 -20.01 3.76
N GLY A 84 -17.60 -18.69 3.68
CA GLY A 84 -16.93 -17.92 4.72
C GLY A 84 -15.41 -18.15 4.80
N ASN A 85 -14.80 -18.74 3.77
CA ASN A 85 -13.41 -19.17 3.79
C ASN A 85 -12.39 -18.07 3.44
N CYS A 86 -12.81 -16.81 3.34
CA CYS A 86 -11.92 -15.70 2.97
C CYS A 86 -10.90 -15.32 4.06
N ALA A 87 -11.18 -15.62 5.34
CA ALA A 87 -10.37 -15.17 6.48
C ALA A 87 -10.15 -16.21 7.60
N VAL A 88 -10.34 -17.50 7.33
CA VAL A 88 -10.35 -18.55 8.38
C VAL A 88 -9.00 -18.72 9.09
N THR A 89 -7.90 -18.69 8.33
CA THR A 89 -6.55 -18.78 8.89
C THR A 89 -5.64 -17.75 8.24
N LYS A 90 -4.51 -17.43 8.90
CA LYS A 90 -3.46 -16.57 8.31
C LYS A 90 -2.93 -17.13 6.98
N ALA A 91 -2.85 -18.46 6.86
CA ALA A 91 -2.45 -19.11 5.61
C ALA A 91 -3.51 -18.92 4.52
N THR A 92 -4.79 -19.10 4.86
CA THR A 92 -5.91 -18.87 3.95
C THR A 92 -5.98 -17.42 3.49
N VAL A 93 -5.85 -16.45 4.39
CA VAL A 93 -5.79 -15.02 4.07
C VAL A 93 -4.67 -14.74 3.08
N ARG A 94 -3.47 -15.28 3.31
CA ARG A 94 -2.34 -15.12 2.39
C ARG A 94 -2.65 -15.67 0.99
N THR A 95 -3.30 -16.83 0.92
CA THR A 95 -3.70 -17.45 -0.35
C THR A 95 -4.81 -16.65 -1.04
N MET A 96 -5.79 -16.15 -0.30
CA MET A 96 -6.90 -15.36 -0.84
C MET A 96 -6.44 -13.98 -1.31
N ARG A 97 -5.51 -13.34 -0.60
CA ARG A 97 -4.85 -12.10 -1.04
C ARG A 97 -4.18 -12.22 -2.40
N ALA A 98 -3.64 -13.40 -2.73
CA ALA A 98 -2.95 -13.64 -3.99
C ALA A 98 -3.85 -14.11 -5.13
N ASN A 99 -5.03 -14.68 -4.82
CA ASN A 99 -5.85 -15.37 -5.81
C ASN A 99 -7.31 -14.88 -5.91
N CYS A 100 -7.90 -14.44 -4.80
CA CYS A 100 -9.29 -13.98 -4.72
C CYS A 100 -9.37 -12.61 -4.06
N THR A 101 -8.44 -11.72 -4.43
CA THR A 101 -8.26 -10.42 -3.79
C THR A 101 -9.54 -9.57 -3.83
N LYS A 102 -10.20 -9.53 -4.99
CA LYS A 102 -11.41 -8.72 -5.19
C LYS A 102 -12.61 -9.35 -4.50
N THR A 103 -12.82 -10.65 -4.71
CA THR A 103 -13.98 -11.36 -4.15
C THR A 103 -13.96 -11.39 -2.63
N CYS A 104 -12.79 -11.63 -2.03
CA CYS A 104 -12.60 -11.65 -0.58
C CYS A 104 -12.33 -10.26 0.05
N GLY A 105 -12.32 -9.18 -0.72
CA GLY A 105 -12.20 -7.81 -0.20
C GLY A 105 -10.80 -7.42 0.30
N HIS A 106 -9.75 -8.10 -0.15
CA HIS A 106 -8.35 -7.86 0.25
C HIS A 106 -7.65 -6.77 -0.57
N CYS A 107 -8.41 -5.94 -1.29
CA CYS A 107 -7.83 -4.95 -2.19
C CYS A 107 -7.13 -3.81 -1.45
N ASP A 108 -7.69 -3.35 -0.34
CA ASP A 108 -7.14 -2.22 0.41
C ASP A 108 -5.76 -2.54 1.00
N GLU A 109 -5.52 -3.80 1.36
CA GLU A 109 -4.23 -4.26 1.88
C GLU A 109 -3.14 -4.38 0.81
N LEU A 110 -3.50 -4.66 -0.45
CA LEU A 110 -2.55 -4.56 -1.57
C LEU A 110 -2.19 -3.11 -1.88
N LEU A 111 -3.10 -2.21 -1.53
CA LEU A 111 -2.95 -0.78 -1.72
C LEU A 111 -2.26 -0.11 -0.53
N GLN A 112 -1.69 -0.85 0.41
CA GLN A 112 -0.83 -0.29 1.46
C GLN A 112 0.62 -0.62 1.16
N LYS A 113 1.54 0.34 1.30
CA LYS A 113 2.98 0.04 1.19
C LYS A 113 3.34 -0.97 2.27
N PRO A 114 4.15 -2.00 1.97
CA PRO A 114 4.63 -2.88 3.02
C PRO A 114 5.41 -2.04 4.05
N PRO A 115 5.21 -2.26 5.37
CA PRO A 115 5.96 -1.53 6.38
C PRO A 115 7.45 -1.73 6.10
N ARG A 116 8.22 -0.64 6.11
CA ARG A 116 9.68 -0.69 5.92
C ARG A 116 10.24 -1.68 6.94
N ARG A 117 10.66 -2.87 6.48
CA ARG A 117 11.35 -3.83 7.35
C ARG A 117 12.59 -3.11 7.85
N ARG A 118 12.68 -2.86 9.17
CA ARG A 118 13.94 -2.44 9.78
C ARG A 118 14.96 -3.51 9.42
N ILE A 119 15.89 -3.17 8.53
CA ILE A 119 17.02 -4.03 8.22
C ILE A 119 17.79 -4.15 9.54
N ARG A 120 17.66 -5.28 10.20
CA ARG A 120 18.39 -5.55 11.44
C ARG A 120 19.87 -5.51 11.06
N PRO A 121 20.69 -4.60 11.60
CA PRO A 121 22.10 -4.55 11.25
C PRO A 121 22.73 -5.91 11.54
N LYS A 122 23.45 -6.47 10.55
CA LYS A 122 24.15 -7.75 10.73
C LYS A 122 25.17 -7.57 11.86
N ARG A 123 24.98 -8.28 12.98
CA ARG A 123 26.02 -8.41 14.01
C ARG A 123 27.26 -9.02 13.36
N ARG A 124 28.37 -8.26 13.31
CA ARG A 124 29.69 -8.82 12.98
C ARG A 124 30.04 -9.82 14.08
N ARG A 125 30.26 -11.09 13.71
CA ARG A 125 30.97 -12.05 14.57
C ARG A 125 32.44 -11.68 14.48
N GLY A 126 33.00 -11.20 15.59
CA GLY A 126 34.44 -11.22 15.86
C GLY A 126 34.81 -12.54 16.52
#